data_AF-A0A7N0TLQ9-F1
#
_entry.id   AF-A0A7N0TLQ9-F1
#
_cell.length_a   1.000
_cell.length_b   1.000
_cell.length_c   1.000
_cell.angle_alpha   90.00
_cell.angle_beta   90.00
_cell.angle_gamma   90.00
#
_symmetry.space_group_name_H-M   'P 1'
#
loop_
_entity.id
_entity.type
_entity.pdbx_description
1 polymer ?
#
loop_
_entity_poly.entity_id
_entity_poly.type
_entity_poly.pdbx_seq_one_letter_code
_entity_poly.pdbx_strand_id
1 'polypeptide(L)'
;MQQDNRRNGNGSDLPNPHFHSTVSLHKLRRLNLLILFLRFATFCFCFASAVFMLTNSRWSDSPHWSDYDAFRFVMAAALIVALYSLFETGASVWEISKGTTLFPETLQVWFDFGHDQVFAYLVLSSTAAGTELARRLRDTGTCAAAKAFCVQSDIAVALGFVGFVFLGFSSLLSGFRVACFVNNGSRFHL
;
A
#
# COMPACT_ATOMS: atom_id res chain seq x y z
N MET A 1 -70.91 -21.89 -34.65
CA MET A 1 -70.45 -21.00 -35.72
C MET A 1 -69.63 -19.87 -35.09
N GLN A 2 -68.46 -19.55 -35.69
CA GLN A 2 -67.47 -18.47 -35.38
C GLN A 2 -66.78 -18.51 -33.99
N GLN A 3 -65.45 -18.75 -33.78
CA GLN A 3 -64.18 -18.13 -34.27
C GLN A 3 -64.14 -16.60 -34.02
N ASP A 4 -63.12 -15.93 -33.47
CA ASP A 4 -61.67 -16.18 -33.35
C ASP A 4 -61.03 -15.14 -32.38
N ASN A 5 -59.82 -15.41 -31.89
CA ASN A 5 -58.66 -14.51 -31.88
C ASN A 5 -57.89 -14.23 -30.56
N ARG A 6 -56.57 -14.31 -30.75
CA ARG A 6 -55.39 -14.35 -29.87
C ARG A 6 -55.08 -13.06 -29.11
N ARG A 7 -54.22 -13.22 -28.08
CA ARG A 7 -53.06 -12.39 -27.65
C ARG A 7 -53.03 -12.35 -26.10
N ASN A 8 -51.91 -12.38 -25.40
CA ASN A 8 -50.49 -12.44 -25.71
C ASN A 8 -49.80 -12.81 -24.39
N GLY A 9 -48.74 -13.60 -24.47
CA GLY A 9 -47.80 -13.72 -23.36
C GLY A 9 -47.14 -12.37 -23.08
N ASN A 10 -47.29 -11.87 -21.86
CA ASN A 10 -46.31 -11.01 -21.21
C ASN A 10 -45.80 -11.84 -20.03
N GLY A 11 -44.64 -12.47 -20.16
CA GLY A 11 -43.40 -11.70 -20.14
C GLY A 11 -43.04 -11.51 -18.67
N SER A 12 -42.57 -12.60 -18.06
CA SER A 12 -41.89 -12.54 -16.78
C SER A 12 -40.62 -11.70 -16.95
N ASP A 13 -40.74 -10.39 -16.76
CA ASP A 13 -39.59 -9.51 -16.57
C ASP A 13 -38.95 -9.87 -15.22
N LEU A 14 -38.13 -10.93 -15.23
CA LEU A 14 -37.11 -11.10 -14.22
C LEU A 14 -36.13 -9.94 -14.43
N PRO A 15 -35.89 -9.07 -13.42
CA PRO A 15 -34.77 -8.15 -13.48
C PRO A 15 -33.51 -9.02 -13.47
N ASN A 16 -32.79 -9.06 -14.59
CA ASN A 16 -31.57 -9.83 -14.74
C ASN A 16 -30.46 -9.23 -13.85
N PRO A 17 -30.11 -9.79 -12.67
CA PRO A 17 -29.15 -9.18 -11.76
C PRO A 17 -27.71 -9.67 -12.04
N HIS A 18 -27.53 -10.64 -12.93
CA HIS A 18 -26.30 -11.43 -13.00
C HIS A 18 -25.19 -10.81 -13.85
N PHE A 19 -25.53 -9.97 -14.84
CA PHE A 19 -24.53 -9.40 -15.77
C PHE A 19 -23.77 -8.20 -15.17
N HIS A 20 -24.44 -7.39 -14.34
CA HIS A 20 -23.79 -6.26 -13.67
C HIS A 20 -22.84 -6.74 -12.54
N SER A 21 -23.16 -7.87 -11.91
CA SER A 21 -22.35 -8.46 -10.83
C SER A 21 -21.01 -9.07 -11.30
N THR A 22 -20.91 -9.61 -12.51
CA THR A 22 -19.65 -10.22 -12.98
C THR A 22 -18.63 -9.17 -13.40
N VAL A 23 -19.06 -8.08 -14.05
CA VAL A 23 -18.19 -6.98 -14.48
C VAL A 23 -17.67 -6.19 -13.27
N SER A 24 -18.52 -5.94 -12.27
CA SER A 24 -18.10 -5.26 -11.02
C SER A 24 -17.09 -6.09 -10.24
N LEU A 25 -17.29 -7.41 -10.15
CA LEU A 25 -16.40 -8.33 -9.44
C LEU A 25 -15.02 -8.46 -10.13
N HIS A 26 -14.99 -8.45 -11.47
CA HIS A 26 -13.73 -8.44 -12.22
C HIS A 26 -12.94 -7.14 -11.99
N LYS A 27 -13.62 -5.98 -11.98
CA LYS A 27 -12.99 -4.69 -11.64
C LYS A 27 -12.47 -4.68 -10.20
N LEU A 28 -13.25 -5.19 -9.25
CA LEU A 28 -12.84 -5.29 -7.85
C LEU A 28 -11.59 -6.17 -7.69
N ARG A 29 -11.56 -7.33 -8.35
CA ARG A 29 -10.40 -8.24 -8.35
C ARG A 29 -9.16 -7.58 -8.92
N ARG A 30 -9.29 -6.82 -10.02
CA ARG A 30 -8.17 -6.06 -10.62
C ARG A 30 -7.65 -4.98 -9.68
N LEU A 31 -8.54 -4.28 -8.97
CA LEU A 31 -8.15 -3.29 -7.95
C LEU A 31 -7.41 -3.95 -6.78
N ASN A 32 -7.90 -5.09 -6.27
CA ASN A 32 -7.23 -5.81 -5.18
C ASN A 32 -5.83 -6.30 -5.61
N LEU A 33 -5.68 -6.81 -6.84
CA LEU A 33 -4.38 -7.19 -7.37
C LEU A 33 -3.44 -5.98 -7.54
N LEU A 34 -3.98 -4.82 -7.94
CA LEU A 34 -3.19 -3.59 -8.05
C LEU A 34 -2.72 -3.11 -6.67
N ILE A 35 -3.59 -3.13 -5.65
CA ILE A 35 -3.24 -2.81 -4.26
C ILE A 35 -2.14 -3.76 -3.76
N LEU A 36 -2.30 -5.07 -3.98
CA LEU A 36 -1.30 -6.07 -3.60
C LEU A 36 0.06 -5.79 -4.26
N PHE A 37 0.06 -5.46 -5.56
CA PHE A 37 1.27 -5.10 -6.27
C PHE A 37 1.93 -3.85 -5.71
N LEU A 38 1.16 -2.80 -5.39
CA LEU A 38 1.67 -1.58 -4.79
C LEU A 38 2.27 -1.83 -3.39
N ARG A 39 1.64 -2.70 -2.59
CA ARG A 39 2.19 -3.11 -1.28
C ARG A 39 3.47 -3.91 -1.41
N PHE A 40 3.55 -4.82 -2.38
CA PHE A 40 4.79 -5.55 -2.67
C PHE A 40 5.91 -4.62 -3.15
N ALA A 41 5.60 -3.66 -4.04
CA ALA A 41 6.56 -2.64 -4.45
C ALA A 41 7.03 -1.81 -3.25
N THR A 42 6.11 -1.38 -2.38
CA THR A 42 6.43 -0.67 -1.13
C THR A 42 7.40 -1.47 -0.27
N PHE A 43 7.16 -2.77 -0.09
CA PHE A 43 8.09 -3.67 0.60
C PHE A 43 9.48 -3.62 -0.03
N CYS A 44 9.61 -3.79 -1.35
CA CYS A 44 10.91 -3.78 -2.02
C CYS A 44 11.67 -2.45 -1.80
N PHE A 45 10.99 -1.31 -1.95
CA PHE A 45 11.61 0.00 -1.80
C PHE A 45 11.95 0.34 -0.34
N CYS A 46 11.06 0.04 0.62
CA CYS A 46 11.33 0.27 2.04
C CYS A 46 12.42 -0.69 2.57
N PHE A 47 12.43 -1.94 2.11
CA PHE A 47 13.48 -2.90 2.45
C PHE A 47 14.83 -2.45 1.88
N ALA A 48 14.87 -2.01 0.61
CA ALA A 48 16.08 -1.46 0.01
C ALA A 48 16.56 -0.22 0.78
N SER A 49 15.67 0.70 1.13
CA SER A 49 15.97 1.86 1.97
C SER A 49 16.64 1.44 3.29
N ALA A 50 16.03 0.51 4.02
CA ALA A 50 16.59 -0.01 5.28
C ALA A 50 17.95 -0.68 5.08
N VAL A 51 18.12 -1.49 4.03
CA VAL A 51 19.41 -2.13 3.69
C VAL A 51 20.48 -1.07 3.39
N PHE A 52 20.19 -0.06 2.57
CA PHE A 52 21.14 1.01 2.28
C PHE A 52 21.52 1.80 3.55
N MET A 53 20.59 2.04 4.48
CA MET A 53 20.93 2.66 5.77
C MET A 53 21.80 1.75 6.65
N LEU A 54 21.50 0.44 6.69
CA LEU A 54 22.25 -0.54 7.49
C LEU A 54 23.65 -0.85 6.94
N THR A 55 23.79 -1.02 5.63
CA THR A 55 25.05 -1.43 5.01
C THR A 55 26.12 -0.35 5.12
N ASN A 56 25.75 0.92 5.06
CA ASN A 56 26.69 2.02 5.34
C ASN A 56 27.30 1.93 6.74
N SER A 57 26.53 1.47 7.72
CA SER A 57 26.93 1.53 9.12
C SER A 57 27.98 0.48 9.49
N ARG A 58 28.15 -0.56 8.66
CA ARG A 58 29.13 -1.62 8.85
C ARG A 58 30.46 -1.42 8.12
N TRP A 59 30.53 -0.56 7.10
CA TRP A 59 31.65 -0.56 6.15
C TRP A 59 32.59 0.65 6.25
N SER A 60 32.30 1.64 7.10
CA SER A 60 33.10 2.88 7.13
C SER A 60 33.44 3.28 8.57
N ASP A 61 34.69 3.71 8.81
CA ASP A 61 35.17 4.42 10.01
C ASP A 61 34.55 5.85 10.14
N SER A 62 33.38 6.04 9.54
CA SER A 62 32.61 7.29 9.48
C SER A 62 31.52 7.30 10.55
N PRO A 63 30.97 8.48 10.93
CA PRO A 63 29.92 8.56 11.95
C PRO A 63 28.77 7.60 11.67
N HIS A 64 28.35 6.87 12.69
CA HIS A 64 27.36 5.81 12.53
C HIS A 64 25.97 6.43 12.39
N TRP A 65 25.10 5.82 11.59
CA TRP A 65 23.70 6.28 11.45
C TRP A 65 22.93 6.25 12.77
N SER A 66 23.41 5.45 13.74
CA SER A 66 22.89 5.38 15.10
C SER A 66 23.16 6.64 15.91
N ASP A 67 24.09 7.48 15.48
CA ASP A 67 24.43 8.70 16.21
C ASP A 67 23.42 9.81 15.94
N TYR A 68 22.60 9.66 14.89
CA TYR A 68 21.59 10.63 14.51
C TYR A 68 20.18 10.05 14.64
N ASP A 69 19.37 10.66 15.51
CA ASP A 69 18.01 10.20 15.81
C ASP A 69 17.09 10.20 14.59
N ALA A 70 17.22 11.17 13.68
CA ALA A 70 16.40 11.22 12.48
C ALA A 70 16.69 10.04 11.53
N PHE A 71 17.95 9.64 11.39
CA PHE A 71 18.29 8.49 10.55
C PHE A 71 17.88 7.16 11.16
N ARG A 72 17.99 7.01 12.49
CA ARG A 72 17.39 5.87 13.18
C ARG A 72 15.89 5.79 12.95
N PHE A 73 15.23 6.94 12.93
CA PHE A 73 13.80 7.01 12.64
C PHE A 73 13.47 6.58 11.20
N VAL A 74 14.21 7.05 10.17
CA VAL A 74 14.03 6.57 8.77
C VAL A 74 14.23 5.07 8.67
N MET A 75 15.31 4.55 9.24
CA MET A 75 15.62 3.12 9.19
C MET A 75 14.55 2.29 9.90
N ALA A 76 14.13 2.70 11.09
CA ALA A 76 13.10 2.01 11.86
C ALA A 76 11.76 2.03 11.15
N ALA A 77 11.33 3.19 10.64
CA ALA A 77 10.10 3.34 9.88
C ALA A 77 10.11 2.46 8.61
N ALA A 78 11.18 2.52 7.82
CA ALA A 78 11.34 1.72 6.62
C ALA A 78 11.31 0.21 6.92
N LEU A 79 11.95 -0.24 8.01
CA LEU A 79 11.94 -1.64 8.42
C LEU A 79 10.55 -2.09 8.90
N ILE A 80 9.88 -1.28 9.72
CA ILE A 80 8.51 -1.56 10.20
C ILE A 80 7.57 -1.71 9.00
N VAL A 81 7.60 -0.77 8.06
CA VAL A 81 6.75 -0.82 6.86
C VAL A 81 7.12 -2.00 5.97
N ALA A 82 8.40 -2.30 5.77
CA ALA A 82 8.83 -3.46 4.99
C ALA A 82 8.32 -4.77 5.59
N LEU A 83 8.54 -5.00 6.90
CA LEU A 83 8.08 -6.21 7.58
C LEU A 83 6.55 -6.34 7.52
N TYR A 84 5.86 -5.22 7.73
CA TYR A 84 4.41 -5.17 7.65
C TYR A 84 3.90 -5.53 6.25
N SER A 85 4.39 -4.84 5.21
CA SER A 85 3.98 -5.06 3.82
C SER A 85 4.32 -6.47 3.34
N LEU A 86 5.42 -7.08 3.82
CA LEU A 86 5.76 -8.46 3.53
C LEU A 86 4.77 -9.44 4.15
N PHE A 87 4.49 -9.27 5.45
CA PHE A 87 3.53 -10.11 6.17
C PHE A 87 2.16 -10.05 5.49
N GLU A 88 1.71 -8.85 5.15
CA GLU A 88 0.40 -8.64 4.55
C GLU A 88 0.29 -9.16 3.12
N THR A 89 1.32 -8.92 2.30
CA THR A 89 1.38 -9.49 0.94
C THR A 89 1.36 -11.02 1.02
N GLY A 90 2.12 -11.61 1.95
CA GLY A 90 2.14 -13.05 2.19
C GLY A 90 0.77 -13.59 2.64
N ALA A 91 0.13 -12.93 3.61
CA ALA A 91 -1.21 -13.28 4.08
C ALA A 91 -2.24 -13.22 2.96
N SER A 92 -2.19 -12.17 2.13
CA SER A 92 -3.09 -11.98 0.99
C SER A 92 -2.89 -13.07 -0.08
N VAL A 93 -1.64 -13.41 -0.42
CA VAL A 93 -1.33 -14.49 -1.36
C VAL A 93 -1.78 -15.84 -0.81
N TRP A 94 -1.58 -16.09 0.49
CA TRP A 94 -2.03 -17.29 1.16
C TRP A 94 -3.55 -17.45 1.14
N GLU A 95 -4.27 -16.36 1.40
CA GLU A 95 -5.74 -16.30 1.33
C GLU A 95 -6.24 -16.60 -0.09
N ILE A 96 -5.63 -15.99 -1.11
CA ILE A 96 -5.94 -16.25 -2.52
C ILE A 96 -5.70 -17.73 -2.88
N SER A 97 -4.63 -18.33 -2.36
CA SER A 97 -4.26 -19.72 -2.62
C SER A 97 -5.21 -20.73 -1.96
N LYS A 98 -5.60 -20.49 -0.69
CA LYS A 98 -6.51 -21.38 0.04
C LYS A 98 -8.00 -21.12 -0.21
N GLY A 99 -8.36 -20.00 -0.83
CA GLY A 99 -9.75 -19.61 -1.07
C GLY A 99 -10.57 -19.45 0.22
N THR A 100 -9.92 -19.28 1.37
CA THR A 100 -10.57 -19.19 2.68
C THR A 100 -10.49 -17.75 3.17
N THR A 101 -11.61 -17.04 3.21
CA THR A 101 -11.66 -15.64 3.68
C THR A 101 -11.51 -15.57 5.19
N LEU A 102 -10.45 -14.93 5.69
CA LEU A 102 -10.22 -14.79 7.15
C LEU A 102 -11.07 -13.66 7.77
N PHE A 103 -11.44 -12.65 6.97
CA PHE A 103 -12.23 -11.51 7.42
C PHE A 103 -13.50 -11.32 6.59
N PRO A 104 -14.59 -10.80 7.18
CA PRO A 104 -15.69 -10.21 6.45
C PRO A 104 -15.18 -9.11 5.51
N GLU A 105 -15.70 -9.04 4.28
CA GLU A 105 -15.30 -8.07 3.24
C GLU A 105 -15.27 -6.62 3.77
N THR A 106 -16.24 -6.26 4.61
CA THR A 106 -16.32 -4.95 5.27
C THR A 106 -15.09 -4.66 6.13
N LEU A 107 -14.71 -5.59 7.02
CA LEU A 107 -13.57 -5.40 7.92
C LEU A 107 -12.27 -5.34 7.14
N GLN A 108 -12.13 -6.14 6.07
CA GLN A 108 -10.97 -6.14 5.21
C GLN A 108 -10.77 -4.78 4.51
N VAL A 109 -11.83 -4.19 3.94
CA VAL A 109 -11.76 -2.89 3.23
C VAL A 109 -11.39 -1.74 4.18
N TRP A 110 -11.96 -1.71 5.38
CA TRP A 110 -11.63 -0.68 6.38
C TRP A 110 -10.23 -0.87 6.96
N PHE A 111 -9.84 -2.11 7.23
CA PHE A 111 -8.50 -2.44 7.71
C PHE A 111 -7.43 -2.06 6.69
N ASP A 112 -7.65 -2.40 5.41
CA ASP A 112 -6.79 -2.04 4.28
C ASP A 112 -6.55 -0.52 4.23
N PHE A 113 -7.62 0.27 4.34
CA PHE A 113 -7.55 1.72 4.25
C PHE A 113 -6.88 2.38 5.45
N GLY A 114 -7.19 1.88 6.66
CA GLY A 114 -6.68 2.44 7.90
C GLY A 114 -5.17 2.27 8.03
N HIS A 115 -4.66 1.06 7.81
CA HIS A 115 -3.24 0.81 7.97
C HIS A 115 -2.41 1.46 6.84
N ASP A 116 -2.88 1.42 5.59
CA ASP A 116 -2.13 1.98 4.44
C ASP A 116 -1.85 3.46 4.70
N GLN A 117 -2.81 4.19 5.28
CA GLN A 117 -2.62 5.58 5.71
C GLN A 117 -1.61 5.72 6.85
N VAL A 118 -1.74 4.94 7.92
CA VAL A 118 -0.85 5.01 9.09
C VAL A 118 0.61 4.80 8.66
N PHE A 119 0.86 3.78 7.85
CA PHE A 119 2.21 3.49 7.37
C PHE A 119 2.68 4.50 6.32
N ALA A 120 1.80 5.05 5.47
CA ALA A 120 2.16 6.13 4.56
C ALA A 120 2.63 7.37 5.32
N TYR A 121 1.90 7.80 6.37
CA TYR A 121 2.32 8.92 7.20
C TYR A 121 3.60 8.63 8.00
N LEU A 122 3.80 7.39 8.44
CA LEU A 122 5.03 6.97 9.12
C LEU A 122 6.26 7.09 8.19
N VAL A 123 6.17 6.58 6.96
CA VAL A 123 7.29 6.67 6.00
C VAL A 123 7.50 8.11 5.54
N LEU A 124 6.43 8.87 5.29
CA LEU A 124 6.52 10.28 4.89
C LEU A 124 7.21 11.13 5.97
N SER A 125 6.76 11.01 7.22
CA SER A 125 7.31 11.79 8.32
C SER A 125 8.78 11.46 8.59
N SER A 126 9.14 10.18 8.54
CA SER A 126 10.54 9.76 8.71
C SER A 126 11.44 10.24 7.58
N THR A 127 11.06 10.01 6.32
CA THR A 127 11.84 10.46 5.14
C THR A 127 11.98 11.98 5.08
N ALA A 128 10.97 12.74 5.48
CA ALA A 128 11.07 14.20 5.64
C ALA A 128 12.12 14.60 6.70
N ALA A 129 12.11 13.96 7.88
CA ALA A 129 13.09 14.20 8.92
C ALA A 129 14.53 13.82 8.48
N GLY A 130 14.67 12.68 7.78
CA GLY A 130 15.95 12.25 7.20
C GLY A 130 16.48 13.22 6.14
N THR A 131 15.60 13.80 5.34
CA THR A 131 15.97 14.81 4.32
C THR A 131 16.52 16.08 4.95
N GLU A 132 15.87 16.60 5.99
CA GLU A 132 16.35 17.80 6.68
C GLU A 132 17.72 17.53 7.33
N LEU A 133 17.91 16.37 7.96
CA LEU A 133 19.21 16.00 8.51
C LEU A 133 20.29 15.88 7.40
N ALA A 134 19.97 15.24 6.28
CA ALA A 134 20.89 15.11 5.15
C ALA A 134 21.30 16.49 4.60
N ARG A 135 20.36 17.45 4.56
CA ARG A 135 20.66 18.85 4.22
C ARG A 135 21.59 19.51 5.23
N ARG A 136 21.32 19.36 6.54
CA ARG A 136 22.16 19.92 7.61
C ARG A 136 23.58 19.41 7.55
N LEU A 137 23.78 18.11 7.33
CA LEU A 137 25.11 17.50 7.21
C LEU A 137 25.89 17.97 5.97
N ARG A 138 25.17 18.35 4.90
CA ARG A 138 25.76 19.02 3.73
C ARG A 138 26.20 20.44 4.07
N ASP A 139 25.36 21.20 4.76
CA ASP A 139 25.64 22.60 5.11
C ASP A 139 26.79 22.71 6.12
N THR A 140 26.94 21.76 7.05
CA THR A 140 28.04 21.72 8.03
C THR A 140 29.36 21.19 7.49
N GLY A 141 29.43 20.83 6.19
CA GLY A 141 30.66 20.33 5.55
C GLY A 141 31.03 18.88 5.91
N THR A 142 30.24 18.20 6.74
CA THR A 142 30.47 16.80 7.13
C THR A 142 30.46 15.86 5.90
N CYS A 143 29.62 16.17 4.91
CA CYS A 143 29.59 15.43 3.65
C CYS A 143 30.83 15.61 2.75
N ALA A 144 31.66 16.64 2.97
CA ALA A 144 32.91 16.81 2.22
C ALA A 144 33.95 15.76 2.64
N ALA A 145 33.98 15.42 3.94
CA ALA A 145 34.83 14.37 4.50
C ALA A 145 34.28 12.95 4.24
N ALA A 146 32.95 12.78 4.25
CA ALA A 146 32.29 11.47 4.11
C ALA A 146 31.34 11.43 2.90
N LYS A 147 31.88 11.58 1.68
CA LYS A 147 31.07 11.64 0.44
C LYS A 147 30.20 10.40 0.22
N ALA A 148 30.75 9.20 0.45
CA ALA A 148 30.03 7.95 0.24
C ALA A 148 28.82 7.81 1.18
N PHE A 149 28.99 8.18 2.46
CA PHE A 149 27.93 8.18 3.47
C PHE A 149 26.76 9.07 3.05
N CYS A 150 27.04 10.30 2.60
CA CYS A 150 25.98 11.23 2.22
C CYS A 150 25.25 10.82 0.93
N VAL A 151 25.96 10.28 -0.06
CA VAL A 151 25.33 9.76 -1.28
C VAL A 151 24.42 8.58 -0.94
N GLN A 152 24.88 7.66 -0.11
CA GLN A 152 24.08 6.51 0.26
C GLN A 152 22.91 6.89 1.19
N SER A 153 23.02 7.96 1.99
CA SER A 153 21.90 8.61 2.68
C SER A 153 20.79 8.98 1.73
N ASP A 154 21.18 9.69 0.69
CA ASP A 154 20.28 10.34 -0.24
C ASP A 154 19.51 9.27 -1.03
N ILE A 155 20.23 8.23 -1.46
CA ILE A 155 19.64 7.03 -2.07
C ILE A 155 18.65 6.37 -1.11
N ALA A 156 19.02 6.15 0.16
CA ALA A 156 18.14 5.49 1.11
C ALA A 156 16.86 6.31 1.38
N VAL A 157 16.98 7.62 1.57
CA VAL A 157 15.85 8.53 1.77
C VAL A 157 14.97 8.59 0.52
N ALA A 158 15.56 8.67 -0.67
CA ALA A 158 14.84 8.66 -1.94
C ALA A 158 14.04 7.35 -2.14
N LEU A 159 14.64 6.19 -1.84
CA LEU A 159 13.94 4.90 -1.87
C LEU A 159 12.77 4.88 -0.88
N GLY A 160 12.92 5.50 0.30
CA GLY A 160 11.83 5.68 1.26
C GLY A 160 10.68 6.51 0.70
N PHE A 161 10.97 7.63 0.02
CA PHE A 161 9.93 8.44 -0.65
C PHE A 161 9.22 7.67 -1.76
N VAL A 162 9.94 6.89 -2.54
CA VAL A 162 9.35 6.03 -3.57
C VAL A 162 8.41 5.00 -2.92
N GLY A 163 8.84 4.37 -1.81
CA GLY A 163 7.98 3.51 -1.00
C GLY A 163 6.71 4.22 -0.50
N PHE A 164 6.84 5.45 0.00
CA PHE A 164 5.70 6.28 0.38
C PHE A 164 4.73 6.54 -0.78
N VAL A 165 5.23 6.84 -1.98
CA VAL A 165 4.38 7.09 -3.16
C VAL A 165 3.55 5.85 -3.49
N PHE A 166 4.17 4.66 -3.49
CA PHE A 166 3.44 3.41 -3.74
C PHE A 166 2.38 3.15 -2.67
N LEU A 167 2.72 3.35 -1.40
CA LEU A 167 1.78 3.18 -0.28
C LEU A 167 0.67 4.23 -0.28
N GLY A 168 0.97 5.46 -0.70
CA GLY A 168 -0.01 6.52 -0.90
C GLY A 168 -1.01 6.18 -2.01
N PHE A 169 -0.53 5.65 -3.15
CA PHE A 169 -1.43 5.12 -4.18
C PHE A 169 -2.26 3.93 -3.68
N SER A 170 -1.68 3.02 -2.88
CA SER A 170 -2.42 1.93 -2.24
C SER A 170 -3.55 2.47 -1.37
N SER A 171 -3.24 3.47 -0.53
CA SER A 171 -4.21 4.15 0.33
C SER A 171 -5.35 4.81 -0.45
N LEU A 172 -5.05 5.49 -1.56
CA LEU A 172 -6.08 6.11 -2.41
C LEU A 172 -6.99 5.06 -3.06
N LEU A 173 -6.44 3.97 -3.57
CA LEU A 173 -7.23 2.88 -4.16
C LEU A 173 -8.07 2.15 -3.11
N SER A 174 -7.53 1.97 -1.91
CA SER A 174 -8.25 1.41 -0.77
C SER A 174 -9.39 2.34 -0.32
N GLY A 175 -9.14 3.65 -0.24
CA GLY A 175 -10.17 4.65 0.06
C GLY A 175 -11.25 4.72 -1.01
N PHE A 176 -10.88 4.56 -2.29
CA PHE A 176 -11.85 4.41 -3.38
C PHE A 176 -12.74 3.17 -3.19
N ARG A 177 -12.18 2.03 -2.78
CA ARG A 177 -12.96 0.83 -2.42
C ARG A 177 -13.92 1.10 -1.27
N VAL A 178 -13.48 1.76 -0.20
CA VAL A 178 -14.34 2.15 0.93
C VAL A 178 -15.49 3.04 0.44
N ALA A 179 -15.21 4.06 -0.38
CA ALA A 179 -16.22 4.96 -0.91
C ALA A 179 -17.25 4.24 -1.78
N CYS A 180 -16.80 3.33 -2.66
CA CYS A 180 -17.70 2.48 -3.44
C CYS A 180 -18.54 1.54 -2.55
N PHE A 181 -17.96 0.99 -1.49
CA PHE A 181 -18.67 0.13 -0.54
C PHE A 181 -19.75 0.90 0.22
N VAL A 182 -19.46 2.12 0.67
CA VAL A 182 -20.42 3.00 1.35
C VAL A 182 -21.55 3.43 0.40
N ASN A 183 -21.22 3.86 -0.82
CA ASN A 183 -22.20 4.41 -1.77
C ASN A 183 -23.13 3.33 -2.36
N ASN A 184 -22.62 2.12 -2.62
CA ASN A 184 -23.45 1.03 -3.16
C ASN A 184 -24.32 0.35 -2.09
N GLY A 185 -24.20 0.77 -0.83
CA GLY A 185 -24.81 0.10 0.30
C GLY A 185 -24.13 -1.26 0.54
N SER A 186 -23.76 -1.52 1.78
CA SER A 186 -23.45 -2.88 2.17
C SER A 186 -24.70 -3.71 1.86
N ARG A 187 -24.61 -4.67 0.95
CA ARG A 187 -25.70 -5.59 0.62
C ARG A 187 -25.94 -6.58 1.76
N PHE A 188 -25.98 -6.12 3.01
CA PHE A 188 -26.48 -6.86 4.15
C PHE A 188 -27.96 -6.52 4.30
N HIS A 189 -28.79 -7.25 3.58
CA HIS A 189 -30.03 -7.71 4.21
C HIS A 189 -29.59 -8.64 5.36
N LEU A 190 -29.70 -8.16 6.60
CA LEU A 190 -29.89 -9.01 7.77
C LEU A 190 -31.35 -9.44 7.83
#